data_AF-A0A2N2S447-F1
#
_entry.id   AF-A0A2N2S447-F1
#
_cell.length_a   1.000
_cell.length_b   1.000
_cell.length_c   1.000
_cell.angle_alpha   90.00
_cell.angle_beta   90.00
_cell.angle_gamma   90.00
#
_symmetry.space_group_name_H-M   'P 1'
#
loop_
_entity.id
_entity.type
_entity.pdbx_description
1 polymer ?
#
loop_
_entity_poly.entity_id
_entity_poly.type
_entity_poly.pdbx_seq_one_letter_code
_entity_poly.pdbx_strand_id
1 'polypeptide(L)'
;MKKILLSCAIFTTPFTAQAAGFALIEQSASGMGNAFAGAAAVAEDASTIFFNPAGMTYIQGTQIVGAMHLIKPSAEFNDDGLSTTGFGKPKNGNGGDAGDLAFVPNFYFKTDLNDRVKLGIGVNAPFGLKTEY
;
A
#
# COMPACT_ATOMS: atom_id res chain seq x y z
N MET A 1 -34.01 -41.29 29.00
CA MET A 1 -33.38 -40.66 27.81
C MET A 1 -32.82 -39.31 28.20
N LYS A 2 -31.49 -39.15 28.31
CA LYS A 2 -30.84 -37.87 28.68
C LYS A 2 -30.57 -37.07 27.41
N LYS A 3 -31.19 -35.89 27.27
CA LYS A 3 -30.91 -34.95 26.18
C LYS A 3 -29.63 -34.19 26.52
N ILE A 4 -28.57 -34.40 25.75
CA ILE A 4 -27.33 -33.62 25.84
C ILE A 4 -27.51 -32.42 24.91
N LEU A 5 -27.58 -31.22 25.49
CA LEU A 5 -27.58 -29.96 24.74
C LEU A 5 -26.12 -29.63 24.39
N LEU A 6 -25.78 -29.73 23.11
CA LEU A 6 -24.49 -29.30 22.57
C LEU A 6 -24.52 -27.78 22.39
N SER A 7 -23.88 -27.04 23.29
CA SER A 7 -23.78 -25.58 23.19
C SER A 7 -22.59 -25.23 22.29
N CYS A 8 -22.86 -24.70 21.10
CA CYS A 8 -21.83 -24.12 20.23
C CYS A 8 -21.40 -22.76 20.80
N ALA A 9 -20.25 -22.71 21.47
CA ALA A 9 -19.61 -21.45 21.82
C ALA A 9 -19.05 -20.80 20.54
N ILE A 10 -19.64 -19.67 20.13
CA ILE A 10 -19.09 -18.83 19.06
C ILE A 10 -17.90 -18.08 19.65
N PHE A 11 -16.68 -18.51 19.31
CA PHE A 11 -15.48 -17.75 19.61
C PHE A 11 -15.45 -16.51 18.71
N THR A 12 -15.84 -15.36 19.24
CA THR A 12 -15.62 -14.07 18.58
C THR A 12 -14.15 -13.68 18.78
N THR A 13 -13.28 -14.08 17.86
CA THR A 13 -11.95 -13.48 17.76
C THR A 13 -12.10 -12.03 17.28
N PRO A 14 -11.38 -11.05 17.87
CA PRO A 14 -11.39 -9.70 17.36
C PRO A 14 -10.80 -9.70 15.94
N PHE A 15 -11.55 -9.22 14.97
CA PHE A 15 -11.08 -9.05 13.60
C PHE A 15 -10.14 -7.85 13.55
N THR A 16 -8.88 -8.06 13.19
CA THR A 16 -7.93 -6.96 13.00
C THR A 16 -8.21 -6.30 11.66
N ALA A 17 -8.62 -5.03 11.67
CA ALA A 17 -8.75 -4.25 10.45
C ALA A 17 -7.37 -3.98 9.84
N GLN A 18 -7.18 -4.35 8.57
CA GLN A 18 -5.98 -4.02 7.81
C GLN A 18 -6.23 -2.71 7.05
N ALA A 19 -5.84 -1.59 7.66
CA ALA A 19 -5.95 -0.27 7.04
C ALA A 19 -4.57 0.17 6.52
N ALA A 20 -4.51 0.66 5.29
CA ALA A 20 -3.26 1.13 4.69
C ALA A 20 -2.77 2.45 5.31
N GLY A 21 -3.68 3.32 5.76
CA GLY A 21 -3.32 4.63 6.31
C GLY A 21 -2.53 5.45 5.28
N PHE A 22 -1.27 5.76 5.60
CA PHE A 22 -0.32 6.47 4.73
C PHE A 22 0.68 5.54 4.03
N ALA A 23 0.46 4.22 4.05
CA ALA A 23 1.27 3.26 3.31
C ALA A 23 1.01 3.36 1.80
N LEU A 24 2.08 3.29 1.01
CA LEU A 24 2.05 3.34 -0.44
C LEU A 24 2.42 1.98 -1.03
N ILE A 25 1.51 1.42 -1.84
CA ILE A 25 1.71 0.11 -2.46
C ILE A 25 2.44 0.21 -3.81
N GLU A 26 2.61 1.42 -4.33
CA GLU A 26 3.21 1.80 -5.61
C GLU A 26 4.73 1.53 -5.67
N GLN A 27 5.09 0.25 -5.58
CA GLN A 27 6.46 -0.23 -5.45
C GLN A 27 7.00 -0.87 -6.73
N SER A 28 6.15 -1.04 -7.75
CA SER A 28 6.53 -1.50 -9.09
C SER A 28 5.47 -1.20 -10.14
N ALA A 29 5.89 -1.02 -11.39
CA ALA A 29 4.98 -0.87 -12.52
C ALA A 29 4.32 -2.20 -12.94
N SER A 30 5.08 -3.31 -12.88
CA SER A 30 4.59 -4.67 -13.14
C SER A 30 3.47 -5.09 -12.18
N GLY A 31 3.68 -4.85 -10.88
CA GLY A 31 2.67 -5.11 -9.84
C GLY A 31 1.46 -4.19 -9.97
N MET A 32 1.64 -2.91 -10.33
CA MET A 32 0.52 -2.01 -10.56
C MET A 32 -0.44 -2.52 -11.64
N GLY A 33 0.08 -3.16 -12.69
CA GLY A 33 -0.72 -3.74 -13.77
C GLY A 33 -1.68 -4.86 -13.32
N ASN A 34 -1.38 -5.54 -12.20
CA ASN A 34 -2.23 -6.58 -11.63
C ASN A 34 -2.81 -6.23 -10.25
N ALA A 35 -2.81 -4.94 -9.90
CA ALA A 35 -3.21 -4.43 -8.57
C ALA A 35 -2.45 -5.08 -7.39
N PHE A 36 -1.19 -5.43 -7.61
CA PHE A 36 -0.29 -6.09 -6.64
C PHE A 36 -0.80 -7.45 -6.16
N ALA A 37 -1.65 -8.10 -6.95
CA ALA A 37 -2.12 -9.45 -6.65
C ALA A 37 -0.93 -10.42 -6.64
N GLY A 38 -0.74 -11.11 -5.51
CA GLY A 38 0.35 -12.07 -5.34
C GLY A 38 1.74 -11.43 -5.26
N ALA A 39 1.86 -10.14 -4.91
CA ALA A 39 3.14 -9.42 -4.90
C ALA A 39 4.25 -10.09 -4.07
N ALA A 40 3.90 -10.87 -3.03
CA ALA A 40 4.87 -11.64 -2.24
C ALA A 40 5.39 -12.93 -2.91
N ALA A 41 4.74 -13.39 -3.98
CA ALA A 41 5.03 -14.64 -4.67
C ALA A 41 5.48 -14.44 -6.14
N VAL A 42 5.10 -13.33 -6.76
CA VAL A 42 5.46 -12.99 -8.13
C VAL A 42 6.91 -12.48 -8.19
N ALA A 43 7.65 -12.95 -9.20
CA ALA A 43 9.06 -12.60 -9.44
C ALA A 43 9.29 -12.23 -10.92
N GLU A 44 8.48 -11.32 -11.44
CA GLU A 44 8.55 -10.84 -12.83
C GLU A 44 9.80 -10.00 -13.10
N ASP A 45 10.21 -9.16 -12.13
CA ASP A 45 11.37 -8.30 -12.24
C ASP A 45 11.97 -7.94 -10.86
N ALA A 46 13.09 -7.20 -10.87
CA ALA A 46 13.89 -6.86 -9.69
C ALA A 46 13.09 -6.11 -8.60
N SER A 47 11.93 -5.52 -8.90
CA SER A 47 11.05 -4.92 -7.89
C SER A 47 10.52 -5.93 -6.86
N THR A 48 10.60 -7.24 -7.15
CA THR A 48 10.30 -8.31 -6.18
C THR A 48 11.09 -8.13 -4.87
N ILE A 49 12.25 -7.45 -4.91
CA ILE A 49 13.06 -7.08 -3.74
C ILE A 49 12.22 -6.44 -2.62
N PHE A 50 11.23 -5.60 -2.95
CA PHE A 50 10.43 -4.93 -1.93
C PHE A 50 9.53 -5.90 -1.17
N PHE A 51 8.77 -6.75 -1.88
CA PHE A 51 7.78 -7.62 -1.29
C PHE A 51 8.38 -8.95 -0.81
N ASN A 52 9.34 -9.51 -1.56
CA ASN A 52 10.01 -10.76 -1.25
C ASN A 52 11.37 -10.89 -1.99
N PRO A 53 12.50 -10.54 -1.33
CA PRO A 53 13.84 -10.70 -1.90
C PRO A 53 14.18 -12.12 -2.38
N ALA A 54 13.53 -13.18 -1.86
CA ALA A 54 13.76 -14.55 -2.34
C ALA A 54 13.31 -14.73 -3.79
N GLY A 55 12.38 -13.91 -4.28
CA GLY A 55 11.95 -13.88 -5.68
C GLY A 55 13.09 -13.64 -6.67
N MET A 56 14.18 -12.95 -6.24
CA MET A 56 15.36 -12.73 -7.07
C MET A 56 16.01 -14.02 -7.60
N THR A 57 15.77 -15.16 -6.94
CA THR A 57 16.29 -16.47 -7.36
C THR A 57 15.67 -16.98 -8.67
N TYR A 58 14.49 -16.49 -9.03
CA TYR A 58 13.80 -16.83 -10.29
C TYR A 58 14.19 -15.93 -11.46
N ILE A 59 14.83 -14.79 -11.18
CA ILE A 59 15.27 -13.82 -12.19
C ILE A 59 16.70 -14.17 -12.57
N GLN A 60 17.04 -14.16 -13.85
CA GLN A 60 18.39 -14.51 -14.32
C GLN A 60 19.28 -13.27 -14.49
N GLY A 61 20.55 -13.35 -14.08
CA GLY A 61 21.56 -12.33 -14.38
C GLY A 61 21.31 -10.97 -13.72
N THR A 62 21.82 -9.90 -14.34
CA THR A 62 21.71 -8.53 -13.81
C THR A 62 20.48 -7.84 -14.38
N GLN A 63 19.70 -7.18 -13.51
CA GLN A 63 18.51 -6.41 -13.91
C GLN A 63 18.47 -5.07 -13.17
N ILE A 64 18.08 -4.02 -13.90
CA ILE A 64 17.77 -2.69 -13.38
C ILE A 64 16.31 -2.41 -13.71
N VAL A 65 15.55 -1.96 -12.71
CA VAL A 65 14.15 -1.56 -12.85
C VAL A 65 13.97 -0.20 -12.22
N GLY A 66 13.22 0.67 -12.87
CA GLY A 66 12.79 1.94 -12.29
C GLY A 66 11.38 2.25 -12.75
N ALA A 67 10.57 2.79 -11.84
CA ALA A 67 9.23 3.27 -12.14
C ALA A 67 8.97 4.62 -11.46
N MET A 68 8.04 5.37 -12.03
CA MET A 68 7.50 6.59 -11.45
C MET A 68 5.99 6.47 -11.44
N HIS A 69 5.40 6.58 -10.26
CA HIS A 69 3.95 6.48 -10.07
C HIS A 69 3.35 7.87 -9.89
N LEU A 70 2.23 8.11 -10.56
CA LEU A 70 1.42 9.31 -10.41
C LEU A 70 0.19 8.97 -9.58
N ILE A 71 0.06 9.57 -8.41
CA ILE A 71 -1.05 9.32 -7.49
C ILE A 71 -1.85 10.62 -7.37
N LYS A 72 -3.13 10.59 -7.77
CA LYS A 72 -4.06 11.72 -7.63
C LYS A 72 -5.25 11.26 -6.76
N PRO A 73 -5.13 11.32 -5.42
CA PRO A 73 -6.24 11.02 -4.54
C PRO A 73 -7.30 12.13 -4.64
N SER A 74 -8.53 11.81 -4.24
CA SER A 74 -9.59 12.79 -4.01
C SER A 74 -10.16 12.57 -2.61
N ALA A 75 -10.23 13.63 -1.82
CA ALA A 75 -10.62 13.60 -0.42
C ALA A 75 -11.46 14.85 -0.08
N GLU A 76 -12.78 14.70 -0.20
CA GLU A 76 -13.74 15.75 0.11
C GLU A 76 -14.33 15.55 1.52
N PHE A 77 -14.49 16.65 2.25
CA PHE A 77 -15.20 16.67 3.52
C PHE A 77 -16.61 17.24 3.32
N ASN A 78 -17.63 16.69 3.97
CA ASN A 78 -18.98 17.23 3.93
C ASN A 78 -19.47 17.61 5.34
N ASP A 79 -19.86 18.86 5.52
CA ASP A 79 -20.46 19.39 6.74
C ASP A 79 -21.96 19.63 6.55
N ASP A 80 -22.79 18.93 7.32
CA ASP A 80 -24.25 19.10 7.30
C ASP A 80 -24.73 20.36 8.06
N GLY A 81 -23.87 21.37 8.19
CA GLY A 81 -24.18 22.66 8.80
C GLY A 81 -24.14 22.67 10.33
N LEU A 82 -23.52 21.66 10.95
CA LEU A 82 -23.38 21.55 12.40
C LEU A 82 -22.03 22.11 12.89
N SER A 83 -21.08 22.40 11.99
CA SER A 83 -19.80 22.95 12.38
C SER A 83 -19.91 24.44 12.71
N THR A 84 -19.27 24.82 13.82
CA THR A 84 -19.12 26.22 14.22
C THR A 84 -17.64 26.59 14.20
N THR A 85 -17.35 27.83 13.83
CA THR A 85 -16.04 28.44 14.04
C THR A 85 -15.85 28.77 15.52
N GLY A 86 -14.63 29.13 15.93
CA GLY A 86 -14.40 29.70 17.26
C GLY A 86 -15.40 30.82 17.55
N PHE A 87 -15.97 30.84 18.75
CA PHE A 87 -17.05 31.74 19.18
C PHE A 87 -18.45 31.45 18.61
N GLY A 88 -18.71 30.24 18.09
CA GLY A 88 -20.07 29.76 17.83
C GLY A 88 -20.73 30.31 16.56
N LYS A 89 -19.97 30.95 15.67
CA LYS A 89 -20.51 31.36 14.35
C LYS A 89 -20.58 30.15 13.42
N PRO A 90 -21.67 29.95 12.66
CA PRO A 90 -21.76 28.87 11.68
C PRO A 90 -20.56 28.91 10.72
N LYS A 91 -19.94 27.76 10.50
CA LYS A 91 -18.92 27.61 9.45
C LYS A 91 -19.64 27.39 8.12
N ASN A 92 -19.29 28.16 7.10
CA ASN A 92 -19.77 27.92 5.74
C ASN A 92 -18.63 27.29 4.91
N GLY A 93 -18.89 26.14 4.29
CA GLY A 93 -18.01 25.52 3.31
C GLY A 93 -17.29 24.25 3.76
N ASN A 94 -17.05 23.38 2.78
CA ASN A 94 -16.55 22.01 2.92
C ASN A 94 -15.03 21.85 2.76
N GLY A 95 -14.30 22.94 2.51
CA GLY A 95 -12.84 22.91 2.27
C GLY A 95 -12.43 22.43 0.88
N GLY A 96 -13.33 21.78 0.11
CA GLY A 96 -13.01 21.29 -1.23
C GLY A 96 -12.32 19.92 -1.23
N ASP A 97 -11.68 19.57 -2.34
CA ASP A 97 -10.87 18.36 -2.47
C ASP A 97 -9.46 18.60 -1.91
N ALA A 98 -9.13 17.88 -0.84
CA ALA A 98 -7.82 17.98 -0.21
C ALA A 98 -6.72 17.17 -0.91
N GLY A 99 -7.06 16.40 -1.95
CA GLY A 99 -6.12 15.58 -2.69
C GLY A 99 -5.24 16.39 -3.65
N ASP A 100 -3.96 16.05 -3.70
CA ASP A 100 -3.01 16.65 -4.65
C ASP A 100 -2.22 15.58 -5.42
N LEU A 101 -1.78 15.93 -6.62
CA LEU A 101 -0.98 15.03 -7.45
C LEU A 101 0.41 14.83 -6.82
N ALA A 102 0.75 13.57 -6.57
CA ALA A 102 2.06 13.17 -6.06
C ALA A 102 2.81 12.28 -7.06
N PHE A 103 4.15 12.38 -7.02
CA PHE A 103 5.07 11.57 -7.80
C PHE A 103 5.84 10.66 -6.84
N VAL A 104 5.75 9.34 -7.04
CA VAL A 104 6.39 8.35 -6.18
C VAL A 104 7.33 7.48 -7.02
N PRO A 105 8.65 7.71 -6.96
CA PRO A 105 9.60 6.89 -7.70
C PRO A 105 9.98 5.62 -6.93
N ASN A 106 10.34 4.59 -7.67
CA ASN A 106 11.09 3.45 -7.15
C ASN A 106 12.17 3.02 -8.13
N PHE A 107 13.24 2.46 -7.59
CA PHE A 107 14.39 1.95 -8.33
C PHE A 107 14.91 0.68 -7.67
N TYR A 108 15.23 -0.32 -8.48
CA TYR A 108 15.76 -1.59 -8.04
C TYR A 108 16.91 -2.04 -8.93
N PHE A 109 17.94 -2.56 -8.30
CA PHE A 109 19.07 -3.21 -8.95
C PHE A 109 19.24 -4.60 -8.37
N LYS A 110 19.45 -5.58 -9.25
CA LYS A 110 19.71 -6.97 -8.87
C LYS A 110 20.87 -7.51 -9.70
N THR A 111 21.75 -8.30 -9.11
CA THR A 111 22.82 -9.01 -9.82
C THR A 111 23.12 -10.37 -9.19
N ASP A 112 23.65 -11.28 -10.00
CA ASP A 112 24.04 -12.62 -9.59
C ASP A 112 25.53 -12.60 -9.24
N LEU A 113 25.87 -12.78 -7.97
CA LEU A 113 27.26 -12.95 -7.56
C LEU A 113 27.77 -14.34 -7.97
N ASN A 114 26.89 -15.35 -7.89
CA ASN A 114 27.08 -16.70 -8.40
C ASN A 114 25.71 -17.41 -8.52
N ASP A 115 25.72 -18.72 -8.79
CA ASP A 115 24.50 -19.53 -8.95
C ASP A 115 23.62 -19.57 -7.69
N ARG A 116 24.18 -19.33 -6.51
CA ARG A 116 23.50 -19.44 -5.21
C ARG A 116 23.26 -18.11 -4.52
N VAL A 117 24.06 -17.08 -4.83
CA VAL A 117 24.02 -15.79 -4.15
C VAL A 117 23.58 -14.70 -5.11
N LYS A 118 22.48 -14.05 -4.75
CA LYS A 118 21.86 -12.94 -5.47
C LYS A 118 21.95 -11.69 -4.60
N LEU A 119 22.38 -10.58 -5.18
CA LEU A 119 22.46 -9.29 -4.49
C LEU A 119 21.42 -8.35 -5.07
N GLY A 120 20.77 -7.59 -4.19
CA GLY A 120 19.71 -6.65 -4.56
C GLY A 120 19.80 -5.36 -3.76
N ILE A 121 19.49 -4.24 -4.40
CA ILE A 121 19.35 -2.92 -3.78
C ILE A 121 18.02 -2.33 -4.27
N GLY A 122 17.24 -1.77 -3.36
CA GLY A 122 16.01 -1.04 -3.66
C GLY A 122 16.01 0.35 -3.03
N VAL A 123 15.55 1.33 -3.79
CA VAL A 123 15.30 2.70 -3.32
C VAL A 123 13.85 3.04 -3.68
N ASN A 124 13.04 3.32 -2.66
CA ASN A 124 11.61 3.53 -2.84
C ASN A 124 11.02 4.37 -1.68
N ALA A 125 9.71 4.65 -1.77
CA ALA A 125 8.96 5.34 -0.72
C ALA A 125 7.78 4.45 -0.27
N PRO A 126 7.90 3.74 0.86
CA PRO A 126 6.84 2.86 1.38
C PRO A 126 5.69 3.62 2.05
N PHE A 127 5.88 4.90 2.34
CA PHE A 127 4.93 5.74 3.07
C PHE A 127 4.87 7.14 2.49
N GLY A 128 3.69 7.73 2.43
CA GLY A 128 3.47 9.11 2.00
C GLY A 128 1.99 9.47 2.01
N LEU A 129 1.70 10.71 2.41
CA LEU A 129 0.35 11.29 2.37
C LEU A 129 0.50 12.81 2.28
N LYS A 130 -0.25 13.44 1.37
CA LYS A 130 -0.35 14.90 1.24
C LYS A 130 -1.83 15.28 1.16
N THR A 131 -2.25 16.15 2.07
CA THR A 131 -3.61 16.72 2.08
C THR A 131 -3.56 18.19 2.42
N GLU A 132 -4.24 19.03 1.65
CA GLU A 132 -4.29 20.49 1.83
C GLU A 132 -5.72 20.99 1.59
N TYR A 133 -6.33 21.61 2.61
CA TYR A 133 -7.70 22.17 2.59
C TYR A 133 -7.67 23.70 2.54
#